data_AF-A0A0P0EWA9-F1
#
_entry.id   AF-A0A0P0EWA9-F1
#
_cell.length_a   1.000
_cell.length_b   1.000
_cell.length_c   1.000
_cell.angle_alpha   90.00
_cell.angle_beta   90.00
_cell.angle_gamma   90.00
#
_symmetry.space_group_name_H-M   'P 1'
#
loop_
_entity.id
_entity.type
_entity.pdbx_description
1 polymer ?
#
loop_
_entity_poly.entity_id
_entity_poly.type
_entity_poly.pdbx_seq_one_letter_code
_entity_poly.pdbx_strand_id
1 'polypeptide(L)'
;MNVNKILPFVLLLPFLASCTHKYKIEGTSSVNGLDGKMLYLKTLRDGEWTKLDSAEVVHGSFSMKGKIDSVQMTTLYMDDESVMPVVLESGKIVITISNTDLKAVGTPLNTALYDFIAKKNAMEESIGELERKETRMVMDGADLEEVHEQLLAEGDSLMKAMNQYVKTFISDNYENVLGPNVFIMLCSSLPYPIMTPQIDDIIKDAPYSFKSNKMVREFLTKAKENMQLIEEHQRMQQNVGSKK
;
A
#
# COMPACT_ATOMS: atom_id res chain seq x y z
N MET A 1 -26.18 -40.62 -63.15
CA MET A 1 -24.94 -41.02 -62.44
C MET A 1 -24.80 -40.14 -61.21
N ASN A 2 -24.60 -40.78 -60.06
CA ASN A 2 -24.34 -40.21 -58.73
C ASN A 2 -23.22 -39.15 -58.73
N VAL A 3 -23.24 -38.23 -57.76
CA VAL A 3 -22.48 -38.33 -56.49
C VAL A 3 -22.67 -37.03 -55.67
N ASN A 4 -23.24 -37.20 -54.46
CA ASN A 4 -23.17 -36.27 -53.32
C ASN A 4 -21.76 -35.71 -53.08
N LYS A 5 -21.63 -34.48 -52.56
CA LYS A 5 -20.68 -34.16 -51.46
C LYS A 5 -20.85 -32.73 -50.96
N ILE A 6 -21.62 -32.65 -49.86
CA ILE A 6 -21.47 -31.79 -48.68
C ILE A 6 -20.20 -30.92 -48.71
N LEU A 7 -20.39 -29.60 -48.83
CA LEU A 7 -19.33 -28.61 -48.63
C LEU A 7 -19.20 -28.35 -47.11
N PRO A 8 -18.00 -28.50 -46.52
CA PRO A 8 -17.84 -28.32 -45.08
C PRO A 8 -17.81 -26.83 -44.74
N PHE A 9 -18.64 -26.46 -43.78
CA PHE A 9 -18.58 -25.18 -43.06
C PHE A 9 -17.25 -25.16 -42.29
N VAL A 10 -16.23 -24.53 -42.86
CA VAL A 10 -14.94 -24.33 -42.20
C VAL A 10 -15.15 -23.32 -41.08
N LEU A 11 -15.37 -23.86 -39.89
CA LEU A 11 -15.41 -23.19 -38.61
C LEU A 11 -14.03 -22.57 -38.34
N LEU A 12 -13.85 -21.30 -38.72
CA LEU A 12 -12.75 -20.45 -38.26
C LEU A 12 -13.00 -20.13 -36.78
N LEU A 13 -12.60 -21.06 -35.89
CA LEU A 13 -12.41 -20.78 -34.48
C LEU A 13 -11.14 -19.93 -34.35
N PRO A 14 -11.20 -18.65 -33.95
CA PRO A 14 -10.00 -17.99 -33.47
C PRO A 14 -9.59 -18.71 -32.19
N PHE A 15 -8.41 -19.33 -32.20
CA PHE A 15 -7.76 -19.80 -30.99
C PHE A 15 -7.53 -18.59 -30.09
N LEU A 16 -8.43 -18.37 -29.14
CA LEU A 16 -8.17 -17.57 -27.95
C LEU A 16 -7.14 -18.35 -27.14
N ALA A 17 -5.86 -18.21 -27.50
CA ALA A 17 -4.77 -18.57 -26.63
C ALA A 17 -4.84 -17.63 -25.43
N SER A 18 -5.66 -17.98 -24.44
CA SER A 18 -5.61 -17.35 -23.12
C SER A 18 -4.24 -17.67 -22.54
N CYS A 19 -3.30 -16.73 -22.67
CA CYS A 19 -2.09 -16.70 -21.88
C CYS A 19 -2.53 -16.61 -20.41
N THR A 20 -2.72 -17.75 -19.77
CA THR A 20 -3.06 -17.80 -18.35
C THR A 20 -1.82 -17.38 -17.58
N HIS A 21 -1.82 -16.15 -17.07
CA HIS A 21 -0.77 -15.64 -16.21
C HIS A 21 -0.73 -16.46 -14.92
N LYS A 22 0.46 -16.96 -14.58
CA LYS A 22 0.69 -17.76 -13.38
C LYS A 22 1.61 -17.00 -12.44
N TYR A 23 1.35 -17.16 -11.15
CA TYR A 23 2.23 -16.72 -10.09
C TYR A 23 2.77 -17.93 -9.33
N LYS A 24 3.95 -17.76 -8.74
CA LYS A 24 4.52 -18.67 -7.75
C LYS A 24 5.09 -17.84 -6.63
N ILE A 25 4.63 -18.08 -5.41
CA ILE A 25 5.20 -17.50 -4.20
C ILE A 25 6.09 -18.58 -3.57
N GLU A 26 7.32 -18.22 -3.25
CA GLU A 26 8.23 -18.99 -2.41
C GLU A 26 8.62 -18.12 -1.22
N GLY A 27 8.23 -18.55 -0.03
CA GLY A 27 8.42 -17.81 1.19
C GLY A 27 9.32 -18.53 2.17
N THR A 28 10.17 -17.76 2.86
CA THR A 28 10.97 -18.24 3.99
C THR A 28 10.67 -17.39 5.22
N SER A 29 10.51 -18.04 6.37
CA SER A 29 10.31 -17.46 7.68
C SER A 29 11.40 -17.94 8.64
N SER A 30 12.08 -17.00 9.30
CA SER A 30 12.98 -17.29 10.43
C SER A 30 12.35 -16.98 11.78
N VAL A 31 11.06 -16.66 11.82
CA VAL A 31 10.34 -16.34 13.06
C VAL A 31 9.81 -17.65 13.66
N ASN A 32 10.29 -17.99 14.86
CA ASN A 32 9.95 -19.26 15.53
C ASN A 32 8.44 -19.51 15.70
N GLY A 33 7.63 -18.44 15.78
CA GLY A 33 6.18 -18.54 15.93
C GLY A 33 5.41 -18.90 14.66
N LEU A 34 6.08 -18.95 13.50
CA LEU A 34 5.42 -19.18 12.21
C LEU A 34 5.43 -20.66 11.76
N ASP A 35 6.31 -21.51 12.30
CA ASP A 35 6.36 -22.91 11.87
C ASP A 35 5.09 -23.67 12.29
N GLY A 36 4.51 -24.45 11.37
CA GLY A 36 3.23 -25.13 11.55
C GLY A 36 1.99 -24.22 11.48
N LYS A 37 2.15 -22.92 11.19
CA LYS A 37 1.03 -21.99 11.01
C LYS A 37 0.54 -21.98 9.56
N MET A 38 -0.76 -21.71 9.41
CA MET A 38 -1.37 -21.48 8.10
C MET A 38 -1.28 -20.02 7.72
N LEU A 39 -0.68 -19.76 6.55
CA LEU A 39 -0.70 -18.47 5.90
C LEU A 39 -1.81 -18.43 4.85
N TYR A 40 -2.46 -17.28 4.75
CA TYR A 40 -3.57 -17.04 3.83
C TYR A 40 -3.27 -15.83 2.95
N LEU A 41 -3.38 -15.98 1.64
CA LEU A 41 -3.37 -14.82 0.76
C LEU A 41 -4.80 -14.30 0.65
N LYS A 42 -5.08 -13.08 1.12
CA LYS A 42 -6.41 -12.47 1.05
C LYS A 42 -6.38 -11.22 0.17
N THR A 43 -7.50 -10.91 -0.45
CA THR A 43 -7.72 -9.65 -1.19
C THR A 43 -9.03 -9.04 -0.73
N LEU A 44 -9.10 -7.71 -0.72
CA LEU A 44 -10.32 -6.99 -0.39
C LEU A 44 -11.16 -6.86 -1.67
N ARG A 45 -12.30 -7.56 -1.72
CA ARG A 45 -13.28 -7.46 -2.81
C ARG A 45 -14.60 -7.01 -2.23
N ASP A 46 -15.10 -5.90 -2.74
CA ASP A 46 -16.38 -5.32 -2.31
C ASP A 46 -16.55 -5.09 -0.80
N GLY A 47 -15.44 -4.80 -0.11
CA GLY A 47 -15.43 -4.57 1.34
C GLY A 47 -15.27 -5.85 2.16
N GLU A 48 -15.18 -7.02 1.51
CA GLU A 48 -14.99 -8.31 2.15
C GLU A 48 -13.62 -8.91 1.83
N TRP A 49 -12.97 -9.48 2.85
CA TRP A 49 -11.72 -10.20 2.67
C TRP A 49 -11.98 -11.58 2.09
N THR A 50 -11.59 -11.77 0.83
CA THR A 50 -11.69 -13.06 0.13
C THR A 50 -10.33 -13.76 0.15
N LYS A 51 -10.32 -15.02 0.58
CA LYS A 51 -9.14 -15.90 0.53
C LYS A 51 -8.87 -16.36 -0.91
N LEU A 52 -7.65 -16.15 -1.39
CA LEU A 52 -7.17 -16.55 -2.72
C LEU A 52 -6.38 -17.86 -2.70
N ASP A 53 -5.50 -18.01 -1.73
CA ASP A 53 -4.65 -19.20 -1.57
C ASP A 53 -4.30 -19.39 -0.08
N SER A 54 -3.71 -20.53 0.26
CA SER A 54 -3.11 -20.76 1.56
C SER A 54 -1.99 -21.79 1.52
N ALA A 55 -1.05 -21.66 2.44
CA ALA A 55 0.05 -22.61 2.61
C ALA A 55 0.37 -22.75 4.09
N GLU A 56 0.67 -23.97 4.51
CA GLU A 56 1.30 -24.22 5.81
C GLU A 56 2.79 -23.87 5.72
N VAL A 57 3.32 -23.29 6.79
CA VAL A 57 4.76 -23.10 6.95
C VAL A 57 5.36 -24.38 7.50
N VAL A 58 6.26 -25.00 6.74
CA VAL A 58 6.95 -26.23 7.11
C VAL A 58 8.45 -25.99 7.10
N HIS A 59 9.09 -26.17 8.26
CA HIS A 59 10.51 -25.88 8.48
C HIS A 59 10.89 -24.46 8.03
N GLY A 60 10.05 -23.49 8.39
CA GLY A 60 10.23 -22.09 8.04
C GLY A 60 10.06 -21.80 6.54
N SER A 61 9.50 -22.70 5.74
CA SER A 61 9.28 -22.47 4.30
C SER A 61 7.81 -22.65 3.92
N PHE A 62 7.33 -21.86 2.97
CA PHE A 62 5.98 -22.01 2.41
C PHE A 62 5.97 -21.73 0.91
N SER A 63 5.01 -22.29 0.19
CA SER A 63 4.85 -22.01 -1.24
C SER A 63 3.38 -22.01 -1.64
N MET A 64 3.02 -21.01 -2.44
CA MET A 64 1.70 -20.83 -3.03
C MET A 64 1.86 -20.73 -4.55
N LYS A 65 0.89 -21.23 -5.31
CA LYS A 65 0.94 -21.15 -6.78
C LYS A 65 -0.47 -21.15 -7.34
N GLY A 66 -0.69 -20.30 -8.32
CA GLY A 66 -2.01 -20.18 -8.91
C GLY A 66 -2.00 -19.48 -10.26
N LYS A 67 -3.20 -19.24 -10.76
CA LYS A 67 -3.45 -18.39 -11.93
C LYS A 67 -3.97 -17.05 -11.45
N ILE A 68 -3.67 -16.01 -12.20
CA ILE A 68 -4.22 -14.67 -12.01
C ILE A 68 -4.82 -14.18 -13.32
N ASP A 69 -5.97 -13.54 -13.20
CA ASP A 69 -6.64 -12.91 -14.35
C ASP A 69 -6.14 -11.48 -14.55
N SER A 70 -5.77 -10.80 -13.46
CA SER A 70 -5.17 -9.47 -13.46
C SER A 70 -4.24 -9.29 -12.26
N VAL A 71 -3.29 -8.36 -12.41
CA VAL A 71 -2.43 -7.90 -11.33
C VAL A 71 -3.30 -7.25 -10.25
N GLN A 72 -3.13 -7.65 -8.99
CA GLN A 72 -3.88 -7.10 -7.87
C GLN A 72 -3.03 -7.01 -6.61
N MET A 73 -3.32 -6.02 -5.76
CA MET A 73 -2.77 -5.98 -4.42
C MET A 73 -3.49 -7.02 -3.55
N THR A 74 -2.72 -7.78 -2.79
CA THR A 74 -3.19 -8.77 -1.83
C THR A 74 -2.46 -8.54 -0.51
N THR A 75 -2.89 -9.21 0.54
CA THR A 75 -2.24 -9.18 1.84
C THR A 75 -2.06 -10.61 2.31
N LEU A 76 -0.86 -10.92 2.77
CA LEU A 76 -0.57 -12.18 3.45
C LEU A 76 -1.08 -12.07 4.89
N TYR A 77 -1.87 -13.03 5.32
CA TYR A 77 -2.43 -13.13 6.66
C TYR A 77 -1.89 -14.37 7.37
N MET A 78 -1.73 -14.25 8.67
CA MET A 78 -1.61 -15.36 9.60
C MET A 78 -2.86 -15.33 10.47
N ASP A 79 -3.67 -16.39 10.40
CA ASP A 79 -5.00 -16.40 11.03
C ASP A 79 -5.83 -15.15 10.58
N ASP A 80 -6.12 -14.24 11.50
CA ASP A 80 -6.83 -12.97 11.24
C ASP A 80 -5.93 -11.73 11.26
N GLU A 81 -4.63 -11.89 11.50
CA GLU A 81 -3.67 -10.80 11.54
C GLU A 81 -3.04 -10.58 10.16
N SER A 82 -3.04 -9.33 9.68
CA SER A 82 -2.33 -8.98 8.45
C SER A 82 -0.83 -8.97 8.70
N VAL A 83 -0.09 -9.72 7.89
CA VAL A 83 1.37 -9.80 7.98
C VAL A 83 2.00 -8.76 7.07
N MET A 84 1.72 -8.81 5.77
CA MET A 84 2.38 -7.93 4.78
C MET A 84 1.57 -7.78 3.48
N PRO A 85 1.63 -6.63 2.80
CA PRO A 85 1.06 -6.49 1.46
C PRO A 85 1.91 -7.25 0.44
N VAL A 86 1.28 -7.83 -0.59
CA VAL A 86 1.96 -8.53 -1.69
C VAL A 86 1.23 -8.20 -2.98
N VAL A 87 1.97 -7.75 -3.99
CA VAL A 87 1.41 -7.60 -5.34
C VAL A 87 1.39 -8.97 -6.00
N LEU A 88 0.20 -9.46 -6.31
CA LEU A 88 0.04 -10.72 -7.02
C LEU A 88 0.12 -10.45 -8.52
N GLU A 89 1.30 -10.68 -9.09
CA GLU A 89 1.61 -10.52 -10.52
C GLU A 89 2.25 -11.79 -11.10
N SER A 90 2.36 -11.84 -12.43
CA SER A 90 2.89 -13.03 -13.08
C SER A 90 4.40 -13.14 -12.84
N GLY A 91 4.85 -14.32 -12.43
CA GLY A 91 6.26 -14.57 -12.15
C GLY A 91 6.49 -15.27 -10.82
N LYS A 92 7.75 -15.25 -10.39
CA LYS A 92 8.20 -15.83 -9.13
C LYS A 92 8.35 -14.69 -8.10
N ILE A 93 7.49 -14.70 -7.09
CA ILE A 93 7.52 -13.80 -5.95
C ILE A 93 8.27 -14.52 -4.83
N VAL A 94 9.29 -13.88 -4.27
CA VAL A 94 10.07 -14.41 -3.14
C VAL A 94 9.74 -13.59 -1.91
N ILE A 95 9.22 -14.22 -0.87
CA ILE A 95 8.85 -13.59 0.39
C ILE A 95 9.87 -13.94 1.47
N THR A 96 10.34 -12.94 2.21
CA THR A 96 11.19 -13.12 3.38
C THR A 96 10.49 -12.52 4.59
N ILE A 97 10.30 -13.34 5.62
CA ILE A 97 9.73 -12.95 6.92
C ILE A 97 10.76 -13.27 8.00
N SER A 98 11.24 -12.25 8.69
CA SER A 98 12.18 -12.37 9.81
C SER A 98 11.92 -11.25 10.81
N ASN A 99 12.69 -11.22 11.89
CA ASN A 99 12.56 -10.15 12.89
C ASN A 99 13.04 -8.78 12.36
N THR A 100 13.84 -8.75 11.30
CA THR A 100 14.43 -7.52 10.74
C THR A 100 13.94 -7.20 9.33
N ASP A 101 13.62 -8.23 8.55
CA ASP A 101 13.17 -8.11 7.16
C ASP A 101 11.77 -8.68 6.99
N LEU A 102 10.89 -7.87 6.43
CA LEU A 102 9.58 -8.26 5.95
C LEU A 102 9.40 -7.74 4.53
N LYS A 103 9.70 -8.57 3.52
CA LYS A 103 9.74 -8.12 2.12
C LYS A 103 9.32 -9.15 1.08
N ALA A 104 8.76 -8.68 -0.02
CA ALA A 104 8.51 -9.48 -1.21
C ALA A 104 9.31 -8.91 -2.40
N VAL A 105 9.99 -9.77 -3.14
CA VAL A 105 10.82 -9.41 -4.30
C VAL A 105 10.63 -10.42 -5.42
N GLY A 106 11.38 -10.27 -6.52
CA GLY A 106 11.38 -11.23 -7.64
C GLY A 106 10.42 -10.87 -8.78
N THR A 107 9.54 -9.89 -8.55
CA THR A 107 8.69 -9.30 -9.59
C THR A 107 8.74 -7.76 -9.52
N PRO A 108 8.48 -7.04 -10.64
CA PRO A 108 8.72 -5.60 -10.72
C PRO A 108 7.93 -4.76 -9.70
N LEU A 109 6.64 -5.03 -9.52
CA LEU A 109 5.79 -4.22 -8.64
C LEU A 109 6.04 -4.52 -7.16
N ASN A 110 6.35 -5.78 -6.81
CA ASN A 110 6.80 -6.11 -5.46
C ASN A 110 8.13 -5.41 -5.14
N THR A 111 9.09 -5.45 -6.06
CA THR A 111 10.39 -4.77 -5.88
C THR A 111 10.20 -3.27 -5.66
N ALA A 112 9.40 -2.62 -6.53
CA ALA A 112 9.09 -1.20 -6.39
C ALA A 112 8.40 -0.85 -5.07
N LEU A 113 7.42 -1.67 -4.64
CA LEU A 113 6.72 -1.47 -3.37
C LEU A 113 7.67 -1.56 -2.17
N TYR A 114 8.53 -2.57 -2.14
CA TYR A 114 9.42 -2.81 -1.00
C TYR A 114 10.62 -1.86 -0.96
N ASP A 115 11.12 -1.42 -2.12
CA ASP A 115 12.09 -0.30 -2.19
C ASP A 115 11.46 0.99 -1.66
N PHE A 116 10.20 1.25 -2.01
CA PHE A 116 9.44 2.38 -1.48
C PHE A 116 9.29 2.32 0.03
N ILE A 117 8.81 1.19 0.57
CA ILE A 117 8.62 1.00 2.01
C ILE A 117 9.96 1.15 2.75
N ALA A 118 11.04 0.51 2.26
CA ALA A 118 12.35 0.58 2.90
C ALA A 118 12.87 2.02 2.96
N LYS A 119 12.77 2.78 1.86
CA LYS A 119 13.21 4.17 1.82
C LYS A 119 12.34 5.08 2.70
N LYS A 120 11.02 4.88 2.71
CA LYS A 120 10.09 5.60 3.59
C LYS A 120 10.43 5.35 5.06
N ASN A 121 10.61 4.09 5.46
CA ASN A 121 10.95 3.73 6.83
C ASN A 121 12.28 4.37 7.27
N ALA A 122 13.29 4.41 6.40
CA ALA A 122 14.56 5.08 6.70
C ALA A 122 14.42 6.60 6.89
N MET A 123 13.49 7.24 6.16
CA MET A 123 13.17 8.66 6.37
C MET A 123 12.41 8.88 7.69
N GLU A 124 11.47 7.99 8.03
CA GLU A 124 10.76 8.03 9.31
C GLU A 124 11.71 7.82 10.50
N GLU A 125 12.67 6.90 10.38
CA GLU A 125 13.73 6.70 11.38
C GLU A 125 14.59 7.96 11.52
N SER A 126 14.98 8.60 10.42
CA SER A 126 15.75 9.84 10.45
C SER A 126 15.01 10.98 11.17
N ILE A 127 13.68 11.03 11.04
CA ILE A 127 12.83 11.99 11.77
C ILE A 127 12.80 11.65 13.27
N GLY A 128 12.62 10.37 13.62
CA GLY A 128 12.63 9.92 15.02
C GLY A 128 13.99 10.12 15.73
N GLU A 129 15.09 10.09 14.99
CA GLU A 129 16.42 10.38 15.53
C GLU A 129 16.61 11.85 15.93
N LEU A 130 15.79 12.79 15.43
CA LEU A 130 15.89 14.19 15.80
C LEU A 130 15.62 14.42 17.29
N GLU A 131 14.67 13.70 17.89
CA GLU A 131 14.39 13.76 19.34
C GLU A 131 15.59 13.28 20.17
N ARG A 132 16.24 12.21 19.72
CA ARG A 132 17.48 11.69 20.34
C ARG A 132 18.65 12.64 20.16
N LYS A 133 18.68 13.37 19.05
CA LYS A 133 19.68 14.39 18.74
C LYS A 133 19.50 15.62 19.63
N GLU A 134 18.26 16.07 19.85
CA GLU A 134 17.90 17.15 20.79
C GLU A 134 18.43 16.85 22.20
N THR A 135 18.07 15.67 22.72
CA THR A 135 18.49 15.23 24.07
C THR A 135 20.01 15.27 24.23
N ARG A 136 20.77 14.80 23.22
CA ARG A 136 22.23 14.85 23.25
C ARG A 136 22.77 16.27 23.25
N MET A 137 22.28 17.15 22.38
CA MET A 137 22.79 18.52 22.28
C MET A 137 22.55 19.32 23.57
N VAL A 138 21.38 19.14 24.20
CA VAL A 138 21.07 19.76 25.50
C VAL A 138 21.99 19.22 26.61
N MET A 139 22.27 17.92 26.63
CA MET A 139 23.21 17.33 27.60
C MET A 139 24.65 17.82 27.41
N ASP A 140 25.04 18.09 26.17
CA ASP A 140 26.37 18.63 25.81
C ASP A 140 26.49 20.14 26.09
N GLY A 141 25.42 20.77 26.61
CA GLY A 141 25.41 22.17 27.05
C GLY A 141 25.11 23.18 25.94
N ALA A 142 24.55 22.74 24.81
CA ALA A 142 24.06 23.65 23.79
C ALA A 142 22.85 24.46 24.29
N ASP A 143 22.67 25.66 23.73
CA ASP A 143 21.51 26.49 24.04
C ASP A 143 20.21 25.83 23.56
N LEU A 144 19.20 25.79 24.43
CA LEU A 144 17.96 25.07 24.16
C LEU A 144 17.17 25.68 23.00
N GLU A 145 17.14 27.02 22.90
CA GLU A 145 16.38 27.70 21.86
C GLU A 145 17.04 27.49 20.49
N GLU A 146 18.37 27.63 20.42
CA GLU A 146 19.15 27.38 19.20
C GLU A 146 19.01 25.94 18.71
N VAL A 147 19.11 24.97 19.62
CA VAL A 147 18.91 23.54 19.32
C VAL A 147 17.49 23.30 18.79
N HIS A 148 16.48 23.89 19.43
CA HIS A 148 15.09 23.71 19.04
C HIS A 148 14.83 24.29 17.64
N GLU A 149 15.25 25.53 17.36
CA GLU A 149 15.08 26.14 16.04
C GLU A 149 15.78 25.34 14.93
N GLN A 150 17.02 24.88 15.19
CA GLN A 150 17.77 24.07 14.24
C GLN A 150 17.04 22.75 13.92
N LEU A 151 16.57 22.04 14.95
CA LEU A 151 15.90 20.76 14.79
C LEU A 151 14.51 20.87 14.18
N LEU A 152 13.78 21.95 14.47
CA LEU A 152 12.53 22.26 13.77
C LEU A 152 12.76 22.42 12.26
N ALA A 153 13.79 23.19 11.86
CA ALA A 153 14.10 23.38 10.44
C ALA A 153 14.54 22.07 9.76
N GLU A 154 15.34 21.24 10.44
CA GLU A 154 15.76 19.93 9.95
C GLU A 154 14.57 18.96 9.83
N GLY A 155 13.71 18.92 10.84
CA GLY A 155 12.47 18.15 10.86
C GLY A 155 11.52 18.53 9.73
N ASP A 156 11.29 19.82 9.52
CA ASP A 156 10.48 20.34 8.42
C ASP A 156 11.05 19.93 7.05
N SER A 157 12.37 19.98 6.89
CA SER A 157 13.03 19.56 5.66
C SER A 157 12.86 18.07 5.40
N LEU A 158 13.05 17.22 6.42
CA LEU A 158 12.86 15.77 6.31
C LEU A 158 11.40 15.42 6.02
N MET A 159 10.45 16.06 6.69
CA MET A 159 9.02 15.87 6.45
C MET A 159 8.62 16.26 5.02
N LYS A 160 9.12 17.39 4.50
CA LYS A 160 8.90 17.81 3.11
C LYS A 160 9.48 16.80 2.12
N ALA A 161 10.70 16.32 2.36
CA ALA A 161 11.35 15.31 1.51
C ALA A 161 10.56 14.00 1.50
N MET A 162 10.10 13.54 2.66
CA MET A 162 9.26 12.34 2.78
C MET A 162 7.92 12.52 2.06
N ASN A 163 7.24 13.65 2.25
CA ASN A 163 5.97 13.93 1.59
C ASN A 163 6.12 13.97 0.07
N GLN A 164 7.19 14.59 -0.43
CA GLN A 164 7.53 14.61 -1.85
C GLN A 164 7.82 13.21 -2.38
N TYR A 165 8.58 12.39 -1.63
CA TYR A 165 8.87 11.02 -2.02
C TYR A 165 7.61 10.17 -2.16
N VAL A 166 6.70 10.27 -1.18
CA VAL A 166 5.41 9.57 -1.20
C VAL A 166 4.55 10.05 -2.37
N LYS A 167 4.47 11.37 -2.59
CA LYS A 167 3.74 11.93 -3.73
C LYS A 167 4.27 11.40 -5.06
N THR A 168 5.58 11.52 -5.29
CA THR A 168 6.22 11.05 -6.53
C THR A 168 5.94 9.57 -6.77
N PHE A 169 6.11 8.73 -5.75
CA PHE A 169 5.82 7.30 -5.90
C PHE A 169 4.37 7.03 -6.30
N ILE A 170 3.40 7.68 -5.66
CA ILE A 170 1.98 7.52 -6.01
C ILE A 170 1.72 8.03 -7.42
N SER A 171 2.29 9.18 -7.80
CA SER A 171 2.10 9.79 -9.11
C SER A 171 2.67 8.96 -10.25
N ASP A 172 3.85 8.37 -10.06
CA ASP A 172 4.48 7.47 -11.03
C ASP A 172 3.69 6.16 -11.22
N ASN A 173 2.78 5.85 -10.27
CA ASN A 173 2.03 4.60 -10.22
C ASN A 173 0.51 4.79 -10.29
N TYR A 174 -0.01 5.95 -10.71
CA TYR A 174 -1.45 6.21 -10.78
C TYR A 174 -2.22 5.18 -11.61
N GLU A 175 -1.60 4.66 -12.67
CA GLU A 175 -2.21 3.77 -13.66
C GLU A 175 -2.00 2.27 -13.34
N ASN A 176 -1.38 1.93 -12.21
CA ASN A 176 -1.21 0.55 -11.79
C ASN A 176 -1.68 0.34 -10.34
N VAL A 177 -1.61 -0.90 -9.85
CA VAL A 177 -2.15 -1.26 -8.53
C VAL A 177 -1.42 -0.57 -7.37
N LEU A 178 -0.18 -0.13 -7.53
CA LEU A 178 0.60 0.48 -6.45
C LEU A 178 0.06 1.85 -6.07
N GLY A 179 -0.29 2.70 -7.03
CA GLY A 179 -0.75 4.06 -6.75
C GLY A 179 -1.93 4.10 -5.78
N PRO A 180 -3.09 3.53 -6.14
CA PRO A 180 -4.26 3.54 -5.27
C PRO A 180 -4.02 2.85 -3.92
N ASN A 181 -3.27 1.73 -3.90
CA ASN A 181 -3.04 1.00 -2.66
C ASN A 181 -2.08 1.75 -1.71
N VAL A 182 -0.99 2.34 -2.21
CA VAL A 182 -0.08 3.14 -1.40
C VAL A 182 -0.75 4.43 -0.93
N PHE A 183 -1.61 5.04 -1.75
CA PHE A 183 -2.46 6.15 -1.29
C PHE A 183 -3.37 5.75 -0.13
N ILE A 184 -4.01 4.58 -0.20
CA ILE A 184 -4.83 4.09 0.91
C ILE A 184 -3.96 3.75 2.13
N MET A 185 -2.77 3.18 1.95
CA MET A 185 -1.83 2.95 3.06
C MET A 185 -1.45 4.27 3.76
N LEU A 186 -1.18 5.34 3.00
CA LEU A 186 -0.96 6.68 3.55
C LEU A 186 -2.18 7.14 4.35
N CYS A 187 -3.37 7.02 3.78
CA CYS A 187 -4.62 7.45 4.41
C CYS A 187 -4.97 6.64 5.68
N SER A 188 -4.63 5.35 5.73
CA SER A 188 -4.87 4.47 6.87
C SER A 188 -4.04 4.81 8.10
N SER A 189 -3.01 5.64 7.97
CA SER A 189 -2.28 6.20 9.12
C SER A 189 -3.06 7.29 9.86
N LEU A 190 -4.10 7.84 9.24
CA LEU A 190 -4.95 8.87 9.84
C LEU A 190 -5.99 8.24 10.77
N PRO A 191 -6.31 8.89 11.90
CA PRO A 191 -7.30 8.36 12.85
C PRO A 191 -8.72 8.29 12.26
N TYR A 192 -9.02 9.13 11.28
CA TYR A 192 -10.26 9.13 10.51
C TYR A 192 -10.04 9.81 9.14
N PRO A 193 -10.90 9.56 8.13
CA PRO A 193 -10.74 10.17 6.81
C PRO A 193 -10.86 11.69 6.85
N ILE A 194 -9.81 12.40 6.45
CA ILE A 194 -9.80 13.87 6.27
C ILE A 194 -8.95 14.24 5.06
N MET A 195 -9.18 15.43 4.49
CA MET A 195 -8.26 15.99 3.49
C MET A 195 -7.11 16.70 4.22
N THR A 196 -5.91 16.13 4.12
CA THR A 196 -4.68 16.81 4.54
C THR A 196 -4.06 17.56 3.35
N PRO A 197 -3.14 18.52 3.57
CA PRO A 197 -2.42 19.17 2.48
C PRO A 197 -1.70 18.19 1.55
N GLN A 198 -1.14 17.10 2.10
CA GLN A 198 -0.49 16.05 1.30
C GLN A 198 -1.50 15.29 0.44
N ILE A 199 -2.67 14.95 0.98
CA ILE A 199 -3.73 14.27 0.21
C ILE A 199 -4.23 15.19 -0.90
N ASP A 200 -4.48 16.47 -0.60
CA ASP A 200 -4.90 17.44 -1.61
C ASP A 200 -3.88 17.56 -2.74
N ASP A 201 -2.59 17.66 -2.40
CA ASP A 201 -1.50 17.79 -3.37
C ASP A 201 -1.34 16.54 -4.26
N ILE A 202 -1.55 15.33 -3.72
CA ILE A 202 -1.57 14.08 -4.50
C ILE A 202 -2.79 14.04 -5.44
N ILE A 203 -3.96 14.46 -4.96
CA ILE A 203 -5.22 14.34 -5.72
C ILE A 203 -5.33 15.42 -6.79
N LYS A 204 -4.79 16.61 -6.55
CA LYS A 204 -4.82 17.71 -7.52
C LYS A 204 -4.33 17.29 -8.90
N ASP A 205 -3.18 16.60 -8.94
CA ASP A 205 -2.51 16.17 -10.16
C ASP A 205 -2.97 14.78 -10.66
N ALA A 206 -3.78 14.05 -9.88
CA ALA A 206 -4.17 12.69 -10.20
C ALA A 206 -5.17 12.59 -11.37
N PRO A 207 -5.01 11.57 -12.26
CA PRO A 207 -5.93 11.33 -13.36
C PRO A 207 -7.29 10.84 -12.88
N TYR A 208 -8.28 10.87 -13.78
CA TYR A 208 -9.64 10.41 -13.46
C TYR A 208 -9.67 8.92 -13.08
N SER A 209 -8.91 8.07 -13.78
CA SER A 209 -8.73 6.64 -13.49
C SER A 209 -8.44 6.41 -12.00
N PHE A 210 -7.42 7.08 -11.48
CA PHE A 210 -7.04 7.03 -10.07
C PHE A 210 -8.15 7.53 -9.13
N LYS A 211 -8.72 8.72 -9.39
CA LYS A 211 -9.79 9.31 -8.57
C LYS A 211 -11.07 8.47 -8.56
N SER A 212 -11.32 7.74 -9.64
CA SER A 212 -12.49 6.86 -9.80
C SER A 212 -12.28 5.48 -9.19
N ASN A 213 -11.04 5.11 -8.83
CA ASN A 213 -10.77 3.87 -8.10
C ASN A 213 -11.66 3.81 -6.85
N LYS A 214 -12.32 2.66 -6.64
CA LYS A 214 -13.36 2.51 -5.61
C LYS A 214 -12.87 2.95 -4.22
N MET A 215 -11.70 2.48 -3.78
CA MET A 215 -11.18 2.79 -2.44
C MET A 215 -10.79 4.26 -2.32
N VAL A 216 -10.12 4.81 -3.34
CA VAL A 216 -9.72 6.23 -3.38
C VAL A 216 -10.97 7.12 -3.32
N ARG A 217 -11.96 6.86 -4.18
CA ARG A 217 -13.22 7.61 -4.23
C ARG A 217 -13.96 7.57 -2.89
N GLU A 218 -14.11 6.39 -2.30
CA GLU A 218 -14.79 6.23 -1.01
C GLU A 218 -14.10 6.99 0.11
N PHE A 219 -12.76 6.95 0.16
CA PHE A 219 -12.00 7.75 1.12
C PHE A 219 -12.23 9.24 0.90
N LEU A 220 -12.09 9.74 -0.34
CA LEU A 220 -12.23 11.17 -0.64
C LEU A 220 -13.63 11.71 -0.37
N THR A 221 -14.67 10.92 -0.61
CA THR A 221 -16.04 11.28 -0.26
C THR A 221 -16.18 11.47 1.24
N LYS A 222 -15.79 10.46 2.04
CA LYS A 222 -15.85 10.52 3.51
C LYS A 222 -15.00 11.65 4.07
N ALA A 223 -13.81 11.86 3.52
CA ALA A 223 -12.90 12.93 3.93
C ALA A 223 -13.53 14.32 3.75
N LYS A 224 -14.24 14.55 2.63
CA LYS A 224 -14.94 15.82 2.37
C LYS A 224 -16.15 16.00 3.27
N GLU A 225 -16.93 14.95 3.49
CA GLU A 225 -18.06 14.97 4.44
C GLU A 225 -17.60 15.32 5.86
N ASN A 226 -16.51 14.68 6.33
CA ASN A 226 -15.95 14.96 7.64
C ASN A 226 -15.45 16.41 7.78
N MET A 227 -14.83 16.98 6.76
CA MET A 227 -14.43 18.39 6.79
C MET A 227 -15.62 19.34 6.95
N GLN A 228 -16.71 19.10 6.22
CA GLN A 228 -17.93 19.91 6.33
C GLN A 228 -18.50 19.85 7.76
N LEU A 229 -18.56 18.66 8.35
CA LEU A 229 -19.03 18.49 9.73
C LEU A 229 -18.14 19.23 10.74
N ILE A 230 -16.81 19.20 10.55
CA ILE A 230 -15.86 19.91 11.41
C ILE A 230 -16.06 21.43 11.29
N GLU A 231 -16.18 21.96 10.07
CA GLU A 231 -16.41 23.39 9.83
C GLU A 231 -17.75 23.86 10.43
N GLU A 232 -18.82 23.09 10.28
CA GLU A 232 -20.12 23.39 10.88
C GLU A 232 -20.05 23.42 12.41
N HIS A 233 -19.37 22.44 13.01
CA HIS A 233 -19.19 22.40 14.45
C HIS A 233 -18.39 23.61 14.96
N GLN A 234 -17.32 24.00 14.27
CA GLN A 234 -16.53 25.19 14.60
C GLN A 234 -17.36 26.48 14.51
N ARG A 235 -18.17 26.63 13.45
CA ARG A 235 -19.07 27.79 13.30
C ARG A 235 -20.10 27.86 14.43
N MET A 236 -20.68 26.73 14.84
CA MET A 236 -21.62 26.69 15.96
C MET A 236 -20.95 27.11 17.27
N GLN A 237 -19.74 26.64 17.56
CA GLN A 237 -19.00 27.02 18.76
C GLN A 237 -18.65 28.51 18.79
N GLN A 238 -18.21 29.08 17.66
CA GLN A 238 -17.92 30.51 17.54
C GLN A 238 -19.19 31.37 17.78
N ASN A 239 -20.33 30.95 17.23
CA ASN A 239 -21.60 31.65 17.41
C ASN A 239 -22.14 31.60 18.85
N VAL A 240 -21.80 30.56 19.62
CA VAL A 240 -22.14 30.46 21.05
C VAL A 240 -21.16 31.27 21.91
N GLY A 241 -19.88 31.30 21.54
CA GLY A 241 -18.84 32.08 22.21
C GLY A 241 -19.00 33.59 22.05
N SER A 242 -19.43 34.07 20.87
CA SER A 242 -19.70 35.50 20.61
C SER A 242 -21.02 36.02 21.19
N LYS A 243 -21.86 35.17 21.78
CA LYS A 243 -23.12 35.54 22.45
C LYS A 243 -22.99 35.62 23.98
N LYS A 244 -21.78 35.44 24.53
CA LYS A 244 -21.42 35.73 25.93
C LYS A 244 -20.57 36.99 25.99
#